data_AF-X1GGG7-F1
#
_entry.id   AF-X1GGG7-F1
#
_cell.length_a   1.000
_cell.length_b   1.000
_cell.length_c   1.000
_cell.angle_alpha   90.00
_cell.angle_beta   90.00
_cell.angle_gamma   90.00
#
_symmetry.space_group_name_H-M   'P 1'
#
loop_
_entity.id
_entity.type
_entity.pdbx_description
1 polymer ?
#
loop_
_entity_poly.entity_id
_entity_poly.type
_entity_poly.pdbx_seq_one_letter_code
_entity_poly.pdbx_strand_id
1 'polypeptide(L)'
;MNRLSSPDELEGIRKSIIKHRDPNKPCIIICGGTGCLALGCEKVIATFKQEIRQQRLETKVDIRITGCPGFCERGPLVVIKPQNIFYQRVSVEDVPEIILETVLKGNIIDRLLYTDPNTGKKIVYEHEVPFYKKQKRLIIGNNELIDPTIIDDYLAVDGYAAL
;
A
#
# COMPACT_ATOMS: atom_id res chain seq x y z
N MET A 1 -1.76 -14.42 -19.72
CA MET A 1 -1.91 -13.29 -20.66
C MET A 1 -1.47 -13.78 -22.03
N ASN A 2 -2.25 -13.55 -23.08
CA ASN A 2 -1.87 -13.95 -24.44
C ASN A 2 -0.74 -13.04 -24.95
N ARG A 3 0.00 -13.51 -25.96
CA ARG A 3 1.04 -12.71 -26.61
C ARG A 3 0.42 -11.44 -27.20
N LEU A 4 0.99 -10.29 -26.87
CA LEU A 4 0.62 -9.01 -27.46
C LEU A 4 1.38 -8.81 -28.77
N SER A 5 0.68 -8.32 -29.79
CA SER A 5 1.21 -8.16 -31.15
C SER A 5 1.44 -6.69 -31.52
N SER A 6 0.95 -5.74 -30.72
CA SER A 6 1.12 -4.30 -30.95
C SER A 6 1.06 -3.48 -29.65
N PRO A 7 1.63 -2.26 -29.64
CA PRO A 7 1.46 -1.30 -28.53
C PRO A 7 -0.01 -0.92 -28.26
N ASP A 8 -0.86 -0.88 -29.30
CA ASP A 8 -2.28 -0.56 -29.16
C ASP A 8 -3.04 -1.63 -28.36
N GLU A 9 -2.67 -2.90 -28.49
CA GLU A 9 -3.22 -3.98 -27.66
C GLU A 9 -2.86 -3.80 -26.18
N LEU A 10 -1.62 -3.40 -25.91
CA LEU A 10 -1.16 -3.10 -24.55
C LEU A 10 -1.95 -1.93 -23.95
N GLU A 11 -2.15 -0.86 -24.72
CA GLU A 11 -2.93 0.29 -24.30
C GLU A 11 -4.41 -0.07 -24.06
N GLY A 12 -4.98 -0.94 -24.90
CA GLY A 12 -6.32 -1.50 -24.70
C GLY A 12 -6.45 -2.26 -23.37
N ILE A 13 -5.47 -3.10 -23.04
CA ILE A 13 -5.41 -3.82 -21.76
C ILE A 13 -5.27 -2.84 -20.59
N ARG A 14 -4.36 -1.87 -20.68
CA ARG A 14 -4.15 -0.83 -19.65
C ARG A 14 -5.45 -0.08 -19.35
N LYS A 15 -6.14 0.41 -20.39
CA LYS A 15 -7.44 1.09 -20.24
C LYS A 15 -8.50 0.19 -19.60
N SER A 16 -8.53 -1.08 -19.97
CA SER A 16 -9.43 -2.06 -19.36
C SER A 16 -9.14 -2.24 -17.87
N ILE A 17 -7.87 -2.43 -17.49
CA ILE A 17 -7.46 -2.59 -16.08
C ILE A 17 -7.85 -1.35 -15.27
N ILE A 18 -7.54 -0.15 -15.75
CA ILE A 18 -7.84 1.11 -15.06
C ILE A 18 -9.36 1.28 -14.91
N LYS A 19 -10.15 0.96 -15.94
CA LYS A 19 -11.62 1.07 -15.91
C LYS A 19 -12.26 0.17 -14.85
N HIS A 20 -11.69 -0.99 -14.57
CA HIS A 20 -12.23 -1.92 -13.56
C HIS A 20 -11.74 -1.61 -12.13
N ARG A 21 -10.78 -0.71 -11.95
CA ARG A 21 -10.32 -0.28 -10.64
C ARG A 21 -11.17 0.88 -10.13
N ASP A 22 -11.72 0.73 -8.93
CA ASP A 22 -12.37 1.84 -8.23
C ASP A 22 -11.31 2.63 -7.45
N PRO A 23 -11.03 3.90 -7.81
CA PRO A 23 -10.03 4.71 -7.12
C PRO A 23 -10.42 5.08 -5.68
N ASN A 24 -11.71 4.98 -5.33
CA ASN A 24 -12.21 5.30 -3.99
C ASN A 24 -12.31 4.09 -3.09
N LYS A 25 -12.15 2.88 -3.65
CA LYS A 25 -12.17 1.64 -2.87
C LYS A 25 -10.97 1.63 -1.91
N PRO A 26 -11.19 1.50 -0.59
CA PRO A 26 -10.10 1.45 0.36
C PRO A 26 -9.11 0.34 0.03
N CYS A 27 -7.82 0.68 0.05
CA CYS A 27 -6.76 -0.28 -0.18
C CYS A 27 -5.71 -0.19 0.94
N ILE A 28 -5.47 -1.34 1.58
CA ILE A 28 -4.46 -1.52 2.61
C ILE A 28 -3.17 -1.95 1.92
N ILE A 29 -2.23 -1.03 1.81
CA ILE A 29 -0.90 -1.29 1.25
C ILE A 29 0.01 -1.72 2.39
N ILE A 30 0.65 -2.89 2.25
CA ILE A 30 1.52 -3.46 3.28
C ILE A 30 2.89 -3.74 2.66
N CYS A 31 3.95 -3.24 3.28
CA CYS A 31 5.32 -3.48 2.81
C CYS A 31 5.73 -4.96 3.00
N GLY A 32 5.84 -5.71 1.91
CA GLY A 32 6.35 -7.09 1.88
C GLY A 32 7.86 -7.19 1.65
N GLY A 33 8.60 -6.08 1.73
CA GLY A 33 10.06 -6.08 1.57
C GLY A 33 10.78 -6.84 2.70
N THR A 34 11.99 -7.35 2.42
CA THR A 34 12.78 -8.18 3.36
C THR A 34 12.96 -7.55 4.73
N GLY A 35 13.16 -6.22 4.80
CA GLY A 35 13.26 -5.50 6.08
C GLY A 35 11.99 -5.58 6.93
N CYS A 36 10.81 -5.47 6.32
CA CYS A 36 9.53 -5.63 7.04
C CYS A 36 9.24 -7.10 7.35
N LEU A 37 9.60 -8.04 6.46
CA LEU A 37 9.50 -9.48 6.73
C LEU A 37 10.31 -9.88 7.95
N ALA A 38 11.54 -9.38 8.09
CA ALA A 38 12.39 -9.60 9.27
C ALA A 38 11.77 -9.06 10.57
N LEU A 39 10.87 -8.07 10.47
CA LEU A 39 10.11 -7.48 11.58
C LEU A 39 8.73 -8.12 11.78
N GLY A 40 8.47 -9.29 11.18
CA GLY A 40 7.25 -10.07 11.39
C GLY A 40 6.06 -9.66 10.52
N CYS A 41 6.28 -8.88 9.45
CA CYS A 41 5.20 -8.40 8.58
C CYS A 41 4.39 -9.52 7.91
N GLU A 42 4.95 -10.73 7.74
CA GLU A 42 4.21 -11.87 7.20
C GLU A 42 2.97 -12.20 8.05
N LYS A 43 3.11 -12.15 9.39
CA LYS A 43 1.99 -12.36 10.32
C LYS A 43 0.97 -11.24 10.19
N VAL A 44 1.43 -9.99 10.10
CA VAL A 44 0.55 -8.82 9.89
C VAL A 44 -0.28 -8.98 8.61
N ILE A 45 0.35 -9.36 7.49
CA ILE A 45 -0.33 -9.62 6.22
C ILE A 45 -1.38 -10.74 6.36
N ALA A 46 -1.01 -11.85 7.00
CA ALA A 46 -1.92 -12.96 7.22
C ALA A 46 -3.14 -12.54 8.08
N THR A 47 -2.91 -11.77 9.14
CA THR A 47 -3.96 -11.26 10.00
C THR A 47 -4.89 -10.30 9.26
N PHE A 48 -4.38 -9.37 8.44
CA PHE A 48 -5.22 -8.51 7.61
C PHE A 48 -6.12 -9.32 6.68
N LYS A 49 -5.56 -10.32 6.00
CA LYS A 49 -6.33 -11.21 5.11
C LYS A 49 -7.41 -11.98 5.88
N GLN A 50 -7.09 -12.47 7.07
CA GLN A 50 -8.04 -13.18 7.92
C GLN A 50 -9.18 -12.27 8.38
N GLU A 51 -8.85 -11.08 8.90
CA GLU A 51 -9.83 -10.14 9.45
C GLU A 51 -10.80 -9.64 8.37
N ILE A 52 -10.29 -9.32 7.16
CA ILE A 52 -11.14 -8.96 6.02
C ILE A 52 -12.13 -10.08 5.69
N ARG A 53 -11.69 -11.34 5.70
CA ARG A 53 -12.57 -12.49 5.44
C ARG A 53 -13.60 -12.69 6.55
N GLN A 54 -13.18 -12.58 7.80
CA GLN A 54 -14.08 -12.74 8.95
C GLN A 54 -15.19 -11.68 8.95
N GLN A 55 -14.87 -10.45 8.55
CA GLN A 55 -15.82 -9.35 8.44
C GLN A 55 -16.56 -9.28 7.09
N ARG A 56 -16.29 -10.21 6.15
CA ARG A 56 -16.88 -10.25 4.79
C ARG A 56 -16.64 -8.96 3.98
N LEU A 57 -15.42 -8.44 4.06
CA LEU A 57 -14.99 -7.18 3.44
C LEU A 57 -14.23 -7.36 2.13
N GLU A 58 -14.08 -8.58 1.62
CA GLU A 58 -13.25 -8.89 0.43
C GLU A 58 -13.66 -8.11 -0.82
N THR A 59 -14.96 -7.79 -0.95
CA THR A 59 -15.47 -7.01 -2.07
C THR A 59 -15.37 -5.51 -1.85
N LYS A 60 -15.10 -5.05 -0.62
CA LYS A 60 -15.11 -3.65 -0.21
C LYS A 60 -13.71 -3.08 0.05
N VAL A 61 -12.75 -3.91 0.41
CA VAL A 61 -11.40 -3.49 0.79
C VAL A 61 -10.38 -4.35 0.06
N ASP A 62 -9.43 -3.71 -0.60
CA ASP A 62 -8.31 -4.40 -1.25
C ASP A 62 -7.10 -4.45 -0.30
N ILE A 63 -6.30 -5.51 -0.42
CA ILE A 63 -4.96 -5.58 0.19
C ILE A 63 -3.94 -5.64 -0.94
N ARG A 64 -2.92 -4.80 -0.87
CA ARG A 64 -1.78 -4.82 -1.80
C ARG A 64 -0.48 -5.06 -1.02
N ILE A 65 0.27 -6.10 -1.37
CA ILE A 65 1.55 -6.40 -0.75
C ILE A 65 2.64 -5.86 -1.66
N THR A 66 3.34 -4.80 -1.24
CA THR A 66 4.27 -4.09 -2.12
C THR A 66 5.72 -4.42 -1.82
N GLY A 67 6.62 -3.98 -2.70
CA GLY A 67 8.05 -3.91 -2.40
C GLY A 67 8.37 -2.92 -1.27
N CYS A 68 9.65 -2.83 -0.91
CA CYS A 68 10.12 -1.94 0.15
C CYS A 68 10.09 -0.46 -0.27
N PRO A 69 9.49 0.45 0.53
CA PRO A 69 9.56 1.90 0.32
C PRO A 69 10.79 2.56 0.94
N GLY A 70 11.66 1.80 1.61
CA GLY A 70 12.96 2.25 2.11
C GLY A 70 13.01 2.62 3.59
N PHE A 71 11.87 2.78 4.28
CA PHE A 71 11.86 3.19 5.69
C PHE A 71 11.89 2.00 6.67
N CYS A 72 12.84 1.08 6.49
CA CYS A 72 12.90 -0.21 7.21
C CYS A 72 12.95 -0.08 8.74
N GLU A 73 13.60 0.96 9.27
CA GLU A 73 13.69 1.24 10.72
C GLU A 73 12.31 1.40 11.40
N ARG A 74 11.28 1.69 10.60
CA ARG A 74 9.91 1.95 11.05
C ARG A 74 8.94 0.83 10.66
N GLY A 75 9.43 -0.26 10.08
CA GLY A 75 8.59 -1.41 9.71
C GLY A 75 7.98 -2.15 10.92
N PRO A 76 6.94 -2.97 10.71
CA PRO A 76 6.14 -3.10 9.49
C PRO A 76 5.40 -1.81 9.10
N LEU A 77 5.35 -1.52 7.80
CA LEU A 77 4.75 -0.29 7.25
C LEU A 77 3.42 -0.60 6.59
N VAL A 78 2.40 0.21 6.89
CA VAL A 78 1.06 0.12 6.30
C VAL A 78 0.61 1.50 5.83
N VAL A 79 0.08 1.57 4.61
CA VAL A 79 -0.54 2.79 4.06
C VAL A 79 -1.98 2.51 3.68
N ILE A 80 -2.91 3.37 4.13
CA ILE A 80 -4.33 3.26 3.79
C ILE A 80 -4.66 4.27 2.70
N LYS A 81 -5.04 3.77 1.52
CA LYS A 81 -5.55 4.56 0.38
C LYS A 81 -7.08 4.64 0.44
N PRO A 82 -7.70 5.71 -0.11
CA PRO A 82 -7.07 6.82 -0.84
C PRO A 82 -6.47 7.94 0.04
N GLN A 83 -6.69 7.92 1.35
CA GLN A 83 -6.31 9.01 2.27
C GLN A 83 -4.79 9.16 2.46
N ASN A 84 -3.98 8.18 2.07
CA ASN A 84 -2.53 8.13 2.28
C ASN A 84 -2.13 8.12 3.76
N ILE A 85 -2.96 7.55 4.64
CA ILE A 85 -2.66 7.44 6.07
C ILE A 85 -1.50 6.46 6.25
N PHE A 86 -0.43 6.89 6.91
CA PHE A 86 0.79 6.13 7.13
C PHE A 86 0.88 5.63 8.58
N TYR A 87 0.92 4.31 8.71
CA TYR A 87 1.17 3.63 9.98
C TYR A 87 2.53 2.92 9.96
N GLN A 88 3.22 3.01 11.08
CA GLN A 88 4.54 2.42 11.30
C GLN A 88 4.52 1.48 12.51
N ARG A 89 5.45 0.52 12.52
CA ARG A 89 5.61 -0.48 13.57
C ARG A 89 4.31 -1.23 13.89
N VAL A 90 3.51 -1.49 12.85
CA VAL A 90 2.23 -2.17 12.97
C VAL A 90 2.47 -3.61 13.42
N SER A 91 1.77 -4.03 14.48
CA SER A 91 1.76 -5.40 14.98
C SER A 91 0.48 -6.14 14.58
N VAL A 92 0.41 -7.43 14.92
CA VAL A 92 -0.77 -8.26 14.64
C VAL A 92 -1.99 -7.78 15.42
N GLU A 93 -1.77 -7.30 16.64
CA GLU A 93 -2.81 -6.82 17.57
C GLU A 93 -3.45 -5.52 17.09
N ASP A 94 -2.76 -4.76 16.25
CA ASP A 94 -3.25 -3.49 15.69
C ASP A 94 -4.24 -3.69 14.54
N VAL A 95 -4.19 -4.84 13.88
CA VAL A 95 -4.95 -5.10 12.63
C VAL A 95 -6.46 -4.94 12.79
N PRO A 96 -7.12 -5.50 13.83
CA PRO A 96 -8.56 -5.32 14.01
C PRO A 96 -8.95 -3.85 14.22
N GLU A 97 -8.13 -3.09 14.96
CA GLU A 97 -8.33 -1.65 15.20
C GLU A 97 -8.17 -0.85 13.89
N ILE A 98 -7.13 -1.13 13.10
CA ILE A 98 -6.91 -0.45 11.80
C ILE A 98 -8.10 -0.66 10.87
N ILE A 99 -8.63 -1.88 10.78
CA ILE A 99 -9.79 -2.16 9.94
C ILE A 99 -11.02 -1.40 10.45
N LEU A 100 -11.33 -1.52 11.74
CA LEU A 100 -12.54 -0.94 12.31
C LEU A 100 -12.50 0.60 12.31
N GLU A 101 -11.44 1.19 12.85
CA GLU A 101 -11.34 2.63 13.05
C GLU A 101 -10.92 3.34 11.76
N THR A 102 -9.87 2.88 11.09
CA THR A 102 -9.35 3.62 9.94
C THR A 102 -10.04 3.24 8.65
N VAL A 103 -10.10 1.95 8.30
CA VAL A 103 -10.61 1.53 6.99
C VAL A 103 -12.13 1.72 6.89
N LEU A 104 -12.88 1.41 7.94
CA LEU A 104 -14.35 1.50 7.92
C LEU A 104 -14.91 2.85 8.36
N LYS A 105 -14.31 3.49 9.38
CA LYS A 105 -14.82 4.76 9.94
C LYS A 105 -14.03 5.99 9.48
N GLY A 106 -12.82 5.83 8.94
CA GLY A 106 -11.96 6.95 8.56
C GLY A 106 -11.24 7.63 9.74
N ASN A 107 -11.26 7.01 10.93
CA ASN A 107 -10.60 7.53 12.13
C ASN A 107 -9.09 7.25 12.11
N ILE A 108 -8.32 8.16 12.69
CA ILE A 108 -6.86 8.04 12.78
C ILE A 108 -6.46 7.41 14.11
N ILE A 109 -5.54 6.46 14.07
CA ILE A 109 -4.99 5.79 15.25
C ILE A 109 -3.67 6.46 15.63
N ASP A 110 -3.76 7.41 16.57
CA ASP A 110 -2.68 8.31 16.97
C ASP A 110 -1.37 7.63 17.42
N ARG A 111 -1.46 6.42 18.00
CA ARG A 111 -0.29 5.67 18.49
C ARG A 111 0.54 5.03 17.36
N LEU A 112 -0.08 4.81 16.19
CA LEU A 112 0.56 4.20 15.03
C LEU A 112 1.19 5.23 14.09
N LEU A 113 0.93 6.52 14.32
CA LEU A 113 1.50 7.60 13.53
C LEU A 113 3.01 7.72 13.70
N TYR A 114 3.67 8.20 12.65
CA TYR A 114 5.07 8.61 12.75
C TYR A 114 5.17 9.90 13.56
N THR A 115 6.05 9.90 14.57
CA THR A 115 6.40 11.12 15.31
C THR A 115 7.75 11.61 14.84
N ASP A 116 7.81 12.84 14.31
CA ASP A 116 9.07 13.46 13.90
C ASP A 116 9.95 13.71 15.15
N PRO A 117 11.13 13.10 15.24
CA PRO A 117 11.99 13.22 16.41
C PRO A 117 12.50 14.65 16.65
N ASN A 118 12.50 15.51 15.62
CA ASN A 118 13.00 16.88 15.76
C ASN A 118 11.92 17.85 16.25
N THR A 119 10.65 17.58 15.93
CA THR A 119 9.54 18.51 16.19
C THR A 119 8.51 17.98 17.16
N GLY A 120 8.53 16.67 17.46
CA GLY A 120 7.52 15.98 18.26
C GLY A 120 6.15 15.87 17.57
N LYS A 121 6.02 16.35 16.33
CA LYS A 121 4.74 16.34 15.60
C LYS A 121 4.44 14.94 15.08
N LYS A 122 3.19 14.52 15.26
CA LYS A 122 2.66 13.32 14.62
C LYS A 122 2.28 13.64 13.18
N ILE A 123 2.64 12.74 12.27
CA ILE A 123 2.38 12.89 10.85
C ILE A 123 1.43 11.78 10.40
N VAL A 124 0.34 12.20 9.79
CA VAL A 124 -0.74 11.32 9.31
C VAL A 124 -0.43 10.79 7.92
N TYR A 125 0.02 11.66 7.01
CA TYR A 125 0.15 11.32 5.61
C TYR A 125 1.57 10.92 5.24
N GLU A 126 1.71 9.86 4.44
CA GLU A 126 3.02 9.32 4.05
C GLU A 126 3.92 10.38 3.40
N HIS A 127 3.39 11.15 2.45
CA HIS A 127 4.14 12.15 1.70
C HIS A 127 4.63 13.34 2.56
N GLU A 128 4.13 13.49 3.79
CA GLU A 128 4.56 14.52 4.73
C GLU A 128 5.71 14.06 5.64
N VAL A 129 5.93 12.75 5.76
CA VAL A 129 7.00 12.18 6.57
C VAL A 129 8.34 12.71 6.05
N PRO A 130 9.20 13.34 6.87
CA PRO A 130 10.44 13.98 6.42
C PRO A 130 11.35 13.05 5.63
N PHE A 131 11.34 11.76 5.97
CA PHE A 131 12.06 10.73 5.23
C PHE A 131 11.64 10.71 3.75
N TYR A 132 10.35 10.66 3.44
CA TYR A 132 9.84 10.61 2.06
C TYR A 132 9.78 11.99 1.40
N LYS A 133 9.32 13.02 2.13
CA LYS A 133 9.12 14.39 1.63
C LYS A 133 10.38 15.01 1.02
N LYS A 134 11.56 14.61 1.50
CA LYS A 134 12.86 15.14 1.05
C LYS A 134 13.47 14.34 -0.10
N GLN A 135 12.77 13.33 -0.64
CA GLN A 135 13.27 12.45 -1.70
C GLN A 135 12.58 12.73 -3.04
N LYS A 136 13.35 12.63 -4.13
CA LYS A 136 12.80 12.57 -5.49
C LYS A 136 12.77 11.11 -5.96
N ARG A 137 11.62 10.45 -5.78
CA ARG A 137 11.45 9.01 -6.03
C ARG A 137 11.15 8.70 -7.50
N LEU A 138 12.13 8.92 -8.39
CA LEU A 138 11.94 8.70 -9.83
C LEU A 138 11.75 7.22 -10.20
N ILE A 139 12.57 6.33 -9.62
CA ILE A 139 12.56 4.90 -9.95
C ILE A 139 11.56 4.13 -9.08
N ILE A 140 11.53 4.43 -7.78
CA ILE A 140 10.73 3.71 -6.78
C ILE A 140 9.45 4.47 -6.39
N GLY A 141 9.00 5.45 -7.19
CA GLY A 141 7.82 6.27 -6.89
C GLY A 141 6.52 5.47 -6.94
N ASN A 142 6.41 4.53 -7.87
CA ASN A 142 5.21 3.73 -8.06
C ASN A 142 5.19 2.44 -7.24
N ASN A 143 6.20 2.18 -6.40
CA ASN A 143 6.33 0.90 -5.70
C ASN A 143 5.13 0.60 -4.76
N GLU A 144 4.54 1.63 -4.15
CA GLU A 144 3.36 1.53 -3.29
C GLU A 144 2.09 1.15 -4.07
N LEU A 145 2.09 1.34 -5.39
CA LEU A 145 0.98 1.03 -6.29
C LEU A 145 1.11 -0.36 -6.92
N ILE A 146 2.22 -1.06 -6.69
CA ILE A 146 2.55 -2.32 -7.38
C ILE A 146 2.72 -3.47 -6.38
N ASP A 147 1.81 -4.44 -6.45
CA ASP A 147 2.12 -5.80 -6.00
C ASP A 147 3.07 -6.45 -7.02
N PRO A 148 4.29 -6.84 -6.62
CA PRO A 148 5.28 -7.40 -7.55
C PRO A 148 4.86 -8.74 -8.16
N THR A 149 3.80 -9.37 -7.65
CA THR A 149 3.26 -10.63 -8.16
C THR A 149 2.07 -10.45 -9.12
N ILE A 150 1.57 -9.21 -9.29
CA ILE A 150 0.40 -8.89 -10.11
C ILE A 150 0.82 -7.99 -11.27
N ILE A 151 0.92 -8.57 -12.47
CA ILE A 151 1.34 -7.84 -13.67
C ILE A 151 0.44 -6.64 -14.00
N ASP A 152 -0.86 -6.76 -13.72
CA ASP A 152 -1.84 -5.71 -13.98
C ASP A 152 -1.55 -4.43 -13.18
N ASP A 153 -0.96 -4.55 -11.98
CA ASP A 153 -0.55 -3.37 -11.21
C ASP A 153 0.58 -2.62 -11.91
N TYR A 154 1.55 -3.33 -12.49
CA TYR A 154 2.63 -2.71 -13.24
C TYR A 154 2.11 -2.04 -14.51
N LEU A 155 1.20 -2.69 -15.24
CA LEU A 155 0.58 -2.13 -16.44
C LEU A 155 -0.25 -0.88 -16.15
N ALA A 156 -0.94 -0.84 -15.01
CA ALA A 156 -1.77 0.28 -14.59
C ALA A 156 -0.98 1.56 -14.26
N VAL A 157 0.33 1.45 -14.04
CA VAL A 157 1.24 2.58 -13.74
C VAL A 157 2.25 2.81 -14.87
N ASP A 158 1.78 2.67 -16.11
CA ASP A 158 2.55 2.86 -17.35
C ASP A 158 3.70 1.87 -17.58
N GLY A 159 3.65 0.71 -16.91
CA GLY A 159 4.57 -0.39 -17.17
C GLY A 159 4.60 -0.76 -18.65
N TYR A 160 5.81 -0.97 -19.16
CA TYR A 160 6.12 -1.26 -20.57
C TYR A 160 5.68 -0.19 -21.59
N ALA A 161 5.27 1.01 -21.19
CA ALA A 161 4.88 2.07 -22.13
C ALA A 161 6.00 2.50 -23.10
N ALA A 162 7.26 2.21 -22.77
CA ALA A 162 8.42 2.56 -23.58
C ALA A 162 8.92 1.42 -24.51
N LEU A 163 8.34 0.20 -24.40
CA LEU A 163 8.67 -0.93 -25.28
C LEU A 163 7.77 -0.92 -26.52
#